data_AF-A0AAV0AVZ9-F1
#
_entry.id   AF-A0AAV0AVZ9-F1
#
_cell.length_a   1.000
_cell.length_b   1.000
_cell.length_c   1.000
_cell.angle_alpha   90.00
_cell.angle_beta   90.00
_cell.angle_gamma   90.00
#
_symmetry.space_group_name_H-M   'P 1'
#
loop_
_entity.id
_entity.type
_entity.pdbx_description
1 polymer ?
#
loop_
_entity_poly.entity_id
_entity_poly.type
_entity_poly.pdbx_seq_one_letter_code
_entity_poly.pdbx_strand_id
1 'polypeptide(L)'
;MSFQDQGSKSLAPVARSPEVQANKQAELFVDVYYSTYDSASRPKKLPELYRFDARIVWNGNAISGPASLREALLTTMSYTKHEILSFNAHVIPGSTLQPLVLPTISITVSGQLMTSSTRFPSNFRMPDQKDIPSNLIQANSQEDLNRLPRVFSQNFILAPSPQATEPNPSPSISNYLIIADCFRFVG
;
A
#
# COMPACT_ATOMS: atom_id res chain seq x y z
N MET A 1 4.63 43.67 47.54
CA MET A 1 5.31 42.77 46.60
C MET A 1 4.88 41.36 46.92
N SER A 2 3.95 40.80 46.16
CA SER A 2 3.56 39.39 46.22
C SER A 2 3.50 38.87 44.80
N PHE A 3 4.42 37.97 44.46
CA PHE A 3 4.40 37.24 43.21
C PHE A 3 3.39 36.09 43.34
N GLN A 4 2.38 36.10 42.47
CA GLN A 4 1.38 35.04 42.39
C GLN A 4 1.89 34.04 41.35
N ASP A 5 2.31 32.88 41.84
CA ASP A 5 2.77 31.73 41.06
C ASP A 5 1.60 31.20 40.22
N GLN A 6 1.65 31.42 38.90
CA GLN A 6 0.66 30.86 37.98
C GLN A 6 1.00 29.40 37.72
N GLY A 7 0.07 28.54 38.14
CA GLY A 7 0.14 27.09 38.04
C GLY A 7 0.57 26.57 36.68
N SER A 8 1.37 25.51 36.76
CA SER A 8 1.78 24.62 35.69
C SER A 8 0.59 24.24 34.80
N LYS A 9 0.54 24.81 33.60
CA LYS A 9 -0.32 24.30 32.52
C LYS A 9 0.15 22.89 32.19
N SER A 10 -0.68 21.91 32.55
CA SER A 10 -0.63 20.56 32.00
C SER A 10 -0.53 20.65 30.47
N LEU A 11 0.62 20.23 29.93
CA LEU A 11 0.82 20.10 28.49
C LEU A 11 -0.06 18.94 28.01
N ALA A 12 -1.23 19.27 27.46
CA ALA A 12 -1.99 18.31 26.67
C ALA A 12 -1.05 17.74 25.58
N PRO A 13 -1.09 16.42 25.31
CA PRO A 13 -0.24 15.83 24.29
C PRO A 13 -0.54 16.53 22.96
N VAL A 14 0.47 17.17 22.37
CA VAL A 14 0.38 17.83 21.07
C VAL A 14 -0.15 16.80 20.07
N ALA A 15 -1.36 17.02 19.56
CA ALA A 15 -1.91 16.23 18.47
C ALA A 15 -0.88 16.24 17.33
N ARG A 16 -0.40 15.07 16.92
CA ARG A 16 0.55 14.97 15.80
C ARG A 16 -0.09 15.57 14.56
N SER A 17 0.70 16.27 13.74
CA SER A 17 0.18 16.86 12.52
C SER A 17 -0.43 15.76 11.62
N PRO A 18 -1.48 16.05 10.84
CA PRO A 18 -2.12 15.08 9.96
C PRO A 18 -1.13 14.38 9.01
N GLU A 19 -0.07 15.07 8.62
CA GLU A 19 1.00 14.55 7.76
C GLU A 19 1.81 13.47 8.46
N VAL A 20 2.17 13.68 9.74
CA VAL A 20 2.89 12.67 10.54
C VAL A 20 2.01 11.44 10.76
N GLN A 21 0.71 11.63 10.97
CA GLN A 21 -0.23 10.51 11.09
C GLN A 21 -0.36 9.76 9.77
N ALA A 22 -0.51 10.46 8.65
CA ALA A 22 -0.61 9.87 7.32
C ALA A 22 0.63 9.04 6.96
N ASN A 23 1.83 9.56 7.23
CA ASN A 23 3.08 8.82 6.98
C ASN A 23 3.14 7.51 7.78
N LYS A 24 2.73 7.52 9.06
CA LYS A 24 2.73 6.31 9.90
C LYS A 24 1.69 5.28 9.44
N GLN A 25 0.51 5.74 9.03
CA GLN A 25 -0.52 4.85 8.49
C GLN A 25 -0.09 4.28 7.13
N ALA A 26 0.57 5.08 6.30
CA ALA A 26 1.10 4.65 5.01
C ALA A 26 2.23 3.61 5.16
N GLU A 27 3.15 3.81 6.11
CA GLU A 27 4.20 2.83 6.41
C GLU A 27 3.60 1.46 6.78
N LEU A 28 2.66 1.44 7.72
CA LEU A 28 1.94 0.22 8.10
C LEU A 28 1.16 -0.37 6.92
N PHE A 29 0.47 0.48 6.14
CA PHE A 29 -0.30 0.06 4.99
C PHE A 29 0.59 -0.63 3.95
N VAL A 30 1.71 -0.02 3.57
CA VAL A 30 2.64 -0.55 2.57
C VAL A 30 3.17 -1.91 3.04
N ASP A 31 3.63 -2.03 4.28
CA ASP A 31 4.14 -3.29 4.81
C ASP A 31 3.09 -4.41 4.79
N VAL A 32 1.88 -4.14 5.31
CA VAL A 32 0.80 -5.12 5.34
C VAL A 32 0.27 -5.45 3.94
N TYR A 33 0.14 -4.46 3.06
CA TYR A 33 -0.40 -4.64 1.71
C TYR A 33 0.49 -5.56 0.89
N TYR A 34 1.80 -5.24 0.77
CA TYR A 34 2.69 -6.04 -0.07
C TYR A 34 3.06 -7.38 0.55
N SER A 35 3.17 -7.48 1.89
CA SER A 35 3.30 -8.80 2.55
C SER A 35 2.08 -9.68 2.32
N THR A 36 0.87 -9.10 2.33
CA THR A 36 -0.37 -9.81 2.00
C THR A 36 -0.42 -10.20 0.52
N TYR A 37 0.01 -9.30 -0.37
CA TYR A 37 0.07 -9.54 -1.81
C TYR A 37 1.02 -10.70 -2.14
N ASP A 38 2.17 -10.79 -1.50
CA ASP A 38 3.13 -11.88 -1.73
C ASP A 38 2.77 -13.19 -1.00
N SER A 39 1.73 -13.18 -0.18
CA SER A 39 1.30 -14.34 0.58
C SER A 39 0.47 -15.32 -0.27
N ALA A 40 0.50 -16.59 0.10
CA ALA A 40 -0.42 -17.59 -0.46
C ALA A 40 -1.90 -17.31 -0.14
N SER A 41 -2.17 -16.47 0.87
CA SER A 41 -3.52 -16.03 1.23
C SER A 41 -4.01 -14.81 0.43
N ARG A 42 -3.22 -14.30 -0.53
CA ARG A 42 -3.56 -13.13 -1.37
C ARG A 42 -5.00 -13.15 -1.89
N PRO A 43 -5.52 -14.23 -2.52
CA PRO A 43 -6.87 -14.21 -3.11
C PRO A 43 -7.99 -14.03 -2.08
N LYS A 44 -7.72 -14.33 -0.80
CA LYS A 44 -8.68 -14.19 0.30
C LYS A 44 -8.52 -12.86 1.02
N LYS A 45 -7.30 -12.53 1.44
CA LYS A 45 -7.03 -11.41 2.36
C LYS A 45 -6.89 -10.07 1.65
N LEU A 46 -6.28 -10.04 0.45
CA LEU A 46 -6.04 -8.77 -0.23
C LEU A 46 -7.35 -8.05 -0.59
N PRO A 47 -8.41 -8.74 -1.08
CA PRO A 47 -9.71 -8.09 -1.33
C PRO A 47 -10.36 -7.46 -0.09
N GLU A 48 -10.08 -7.95 1.13
CA GLU A 48 -10.64 -7.42 2.38
C GLU A 48 -10.13 -5.99 2.69
N LEU A 49 -9.02 -5.58 2.08
CA LEU A 49 -8.46 -4.22 2.23
C LEU A 49 -9.19 -3.17 1.37
N TYR A 50 -10.07 -3.60 0.45
CA TYR A 50 -10.74 -2.72 -0.50
C TYR A 50 -12.17 -2.43 -0.07
N ARG A 51 -12.63 -1.21 -0.37
CA ARG A 51 -14.05 -0.86 -0.30
C ARG A 51 -14.81 -1.62 -1.39
N PHE A 52 -16.09 -1.93 -1.15
CA PHE A 52 -16.89 -2.75 -2.07
C PHE A 52 -17.04 -2.16 -3.48
N ASP A 53 -16.97 -0.84 -3.62
CA ASP A 53 -17.07 -0.06 -4.86
C ASP A 53 -15.72 0.52 -5.33
N ALA A 54 -14.59 -0.02 -4.82
CA ALA A 54 -13.27 0.49 -5.15
C ALA A 54 -12.98 0.49 -6.66
N ARG A 55 -12.26 1.53 -7.12
CA ARG A 55 -11.86 1.71 -8.51
C ARG A 55 -10.42 1.26 -8.70
N ILE A 56 -10.22 0.16 -9.41
CA ILE A 56 -8.91 -0.46 -9.56
C ILE A 56 -8.50 -0.38 -11.04
N VAL A 57 -7.25 -0.04 -11.30
CA VAL A 57 -6.64 -0.07 -12.63
C VAL A 57 -5.36 -0.89 -12.56
N TRP A 58 -5.29 -1.96 -13.34
CA TRP A 58 -4.12 -2.83 -13.42
C TRP A 58 -3.52 -2.79 -14.83
N ASN A 59 -2.34 -2.16 -14.97
CA ASN A 59 -1.67 -1.95 -16.25
C ASN A 59 -2.62 -1.37 -17.33
N GLY A 60 -3.46 -0.40 -16.95
CA GLY A 60 -4.43 0.23 -17.84
C GLY A 60 -5.78 -0.49 -17.95
N ASN A 61 -5.94 -1.69 -17.39
CA ASN A 61 -7.21 -2.41 -17.40
C ASN A 61 -8.03 -2.05 -16.17
N ALA A 62 -9.25 -1.56 -16.37
CA ALA A 62 -10.15 -1.23 -15.28
C ALA A 62 -10.77 -2.49 -14.65
N ILE A 63 -10.79 -2.53 -13.32
CA ILE A 63 -11.35 -3.58 -12.49
C ILE A 63 -12.28 -2.92 -11.47
N SER A 64 -13.54 -3.38 -11.40
CA SER A 64 -14.55 -2.80 -10.52
C SER A 64 -14.73 -3.62 -9.25
N GLY A 65 -14.17 -3.13 -8.15
CA GLY A 65 -14.34 -3.68 -6.81
C GLY A 65 -13.56 -4.97 -6.52
N PRO A 66 -13.56 -5.40 -5.24
CA PRO A 66 -12.75 -6.52 -4.74
C PRO A 66 -13.13 -7.88 -5.32
N ALA A 67 -14.42 -8.11 -5.64
CA ALA A 67 -14.86 -9.36 -6.26
C ALA A 67 -14.22 -9.55 -7.64
N SER A 68 -14.28 -8.52 -8.48
CA SER A 68 -13.66 -8.53 -9.81
C SER A 68 -12.14 -8.59 -9.72
N LEU A 69 -11.52 -7.91 -8.74
CA LEU A 69 -10.08 -8.01 -8.48
C LEU A 69 -9.66 -9.46 -8.22
N ARG A 70 -10.40 -10.16 -7.37
CA ARG A 70 -10.11 -11.55 -7.03
C ARG A 70 -10.13 -12.43 -8.28
N GLU A 71 -11.23 -12.38 -9.04
CA GLU A 71 -11.44 -13.26 -10.19
C GLU A 71 -10.54 -12.91 -11.38
N ALA A 72 -10.36 -11.62 -11.67
CA ALA A 72 -9.61 -11.17 -12.83
C ALA A 72 -8.09 -11.26 -12.65
N LEU A 73 -7.60 -11.16 -11.41
CA LEU A 73 -6.18 -11.00 -11.14
C LEU A 73 -5.63 -11.99 -10.11
N LEU A 74 -6.22 -12.03 -8.91
CA LEU A 74 -5.55 -12.68 -7.78
C LEU A 74 -5.54 -14.21 -7.86
N THR A 75 -6.53 -14.81 -8.51
CA THR A 75 -6.64 -16.28 -8.67
C THR A 75 -5.78 -16.82 -9.80
N THR A 76 -5.49 -16.01 -10.82
CA THR A 76 -4.75 -16.40 -12.02
C THR A 76 -3.27 -16.00 -11.97
N MET A 77 -2.93 -15.00 -11.16
CA MET A 77 -1.56 -14.54 -11.02
C MET A 77 -0.64 -15.58 -10.38
N SER A 78 0.55 -15.70 -10.97
CA SER A 78 1.71 -16.38 -10.38
C SER A 78 2.09 -15.80 -9.01
N TYR A 79 2.95 -16.50 -8.27
CA TYR A 79 3.51 -15.97 -7.04
C TYR A 79 4.30 -14.70 -7.36
N THR A 80 4.21 -13.73 -6.46
CA THR A 80 4.90 -12.45 -6.59
C THR A 80 5.89 -12.29 -5.46
N LYS A 81 6.92 -11.49 -5.72
CA LYS A 81 7.73 -10.88 -4.68
C LYS A 81 7.87 -9.40 -5.00
N HIS A 82 7.52 -8.55 -4.05
CA HIS A 82 7.73 -7.12 -4.14
C HIS A 82 8.94 -6.72 -3.29
N GLU A 83 9.74 -5.80 -3.83
CA GLU A 83 10.72 -5.02 -3.10
C GLU A 83 10.33 -3.55 -3.23
N ILE A 84 9.97 -2.93 -2.10
CA ILE A 84 9.56 -1.53 -2.08
C ILE A 84 10.80 -0.66 -1.97
N LEU A 85 10.99 0.23 -2.95
CA LEU A 85 12.14 1.13 -2.99
C LEU A 85 11.83 2.47 -2.31
N SER A 86 10.61 2.97 -2.54
CA SER A 86 10.15 4.20 -1.91
C SER A 86 8.64 4.27 -1.89
N PHE A 87 8.10 5.04 -0.95
CA PHE A 87 6.73 5.48 -0.98
C PHE A 87 6.62 6.90 -0.42
N ASN A 88 5.52 7.55 -0.74
CA ASN A 88 5.20 8.87 -0.22
C ASN A 88 3.69 8.94 0.05
N ALA A 89 3.30 9.67 1.10
CA ALA A 89 1.92 9.77 1.54
C ALA A 89 1.50 11.22 1.76
N HIS A 90 0.39 11.61 1.14
CA HIS A 90 -0.20 12.95 1.24
C HIS A 90 -1.61 12.86 1.82
N VAL A 91 -1.92 13.73 2.77
CA VAL A 91 -3.30 13.96 3.19
C VAL A 91 -4.04 14.69 2.07
N ILE A 92 -5.27 14.28 1.77
CA ILE A 92 -6.16 15.00 0.86
C ILE A 92 -7.00 15.99 1.69
N PRO A 93 -6.77 17.31 1.57
CA PRO A 93 -7.52 18.31 2.34
C PRO A 93 -9.02 18.29 2.01
N GLY A 94 -9.86 18.64 2.98
CA GLY A 94 -11.32 18.69 2.80
C GLY A 94 -12.01 17.32 2.76
N SER A 95 -11.25 16.22 2.91
CA SER A 95 -11.81 14.86 3.01
C SER A 95 -12.25 14.47 4.43
N THR A 96 -11.85 15.27 5.43
CA THR A 96 -12.23 15.10 6.84
C THR A 96 -13.61 15.71 7.08
N LEU A 97 -14.62 14.87 7.33
CA LEU A 97 -15.89 15.34 7.90
C LEU A 97 -15.75 15.42 9.42
N GLN A 98 -16.18 16.54 10.00
CA GLN A 98 -15.98 16.89 11.42
C GLN A 98 -16.61 15.87 12.41
N PRO A 99 -16.10 15.77 13.66
CA PRO A 99 -14.96 16.53 14.17
C PRO A 99 -13.65 15.75 14.28
N LEU A 100 -13.58 14.43 14.07
CA LEU A 100 -12.29 13.71 14.18
C LEU A 100 -12.30 12.36 13.45
N VAL A 101 -12.73 12.35 12.18
CA VAL A 101 -12.56 11.18 11.31
C VAL A 101 -11.17 11.27 10.67
N LEU A 102 -10.44 10.17 10.56
CA LEU A 102 -9.16 10.12 9.88
C LEU A 102 -9.22 10.83 8.49
N PRO A 103 -8.13 11.45 8.00
CA PRO A 103 -8.14 12.04 6.67
C PRO A 103 -8.13 10.96 5.58
N THR A 104 -8.59 11.28 4.36
CA THR A 104 -8.24 10.45 3.19
C THR A 104 -6.75 10.65 2.87
N ILE A 105 -6.06 9.55 2.55
CA ILE A 105 -4.62 9.54 2.26
C ILE A 105 -4.42 9.11 0.82
N SER A 106 -3.61 9.85 0.07
CA SER A 106 -3.03 9.39 -1.19
C SER A 106 -1.64 8.81 -0.92
N ILE A 107 -1.36 7.62 -1.46
CA ILE A 107 -0.05 6.97 -1.34
C ILE A 107 0.47 6.66 -2.74
N THR A 108 1.68 7.09 -3.04
CA THR A 108 2.41 6.67 -4.24
C THR A 108 3.54 5.75 -3.81
N VAL A 109 3.63 4.58 -4.43
CA VAL A 109 4.64 3.56 -4.16
C VAL A 109 5.41 3.27 -5.44
N SER A 110 6.73 3.14 -5.31
CA SER A 110 7.61 2.71 -6.38
C SER A 110 8.47 1.54 -5.89
N GLY A 111 8.60 0.51 -6.71
CA GLY A 111 9.31 -0.70 -6.33
C GLY A 111 9.66 -1.60 -7.50
N GLN A 112 10.15 -2.78 -7.17
CA GLN A 112 10.40 -3.86 -8.11
C GLN A 112 9.52 -5.07 -7.79
N LEU A 113 9.11 -5.77 -8.83
CA LEU A 113 8.27 -6.96 -8.76
C LEU A 113 8.88 -8.05 -9.63
N MET A 114 9.02 -9.25 -9.06
CA MET A 114 9.27 -10.49 -9.79
C MET A 114 8.10 -11.44 -9.65
N THR A 115 7.87 -12.22 -10.70
CA THR A 115 6.84 -13.26 -10.71
C THR A 115 7.50 -14.64 -10.81
N SER A 116 6.85 -15.65 -10.24
CA SER A 116 7.32 -17.03 -10.30
C SER A 116 6.15 -18.01 -10.26
N SER A 117 6.25 -19.09 -11.03
CA SER A 117 5.29 -20.20 -10.96
C SER A 117 5.34 -20.93 -9.62
N THR A 118 6.43 -20.80 -8.87
CA THR A 118 6.63 -21.39 -7.54
C THR A 118 6.81 -20.32 -6.48
N ARG A 119 6.52 -20.68 -5.22
CA ARG A 119 6.66 -19.78 -4.08
C ARG A 119 8.12 -19.37 -3.89
N PHE A 120 8.34 -18.08 -3.63
CA PHE A 120 9.66 -17.58 -3.25
C PHE A 120 10.10 -18.13 -1.88
N PRO A 121 11.38 -18.51 -1.72
CA PRO A 121 11.91 -18.92 -0.44
C PRO A 121 11.97 -17.74 0.54
N SER A 122 12.00 -18.02 1.85
CA SER A 122 11.95 -17.00 2.91
C SER A 122 13.13 -16.03 2.87
N ASN A 123 14.29 -16.48 2.39
CA ASN A 123 15.52 -15.70 2.25
C ASN A 123 15.69 -15.11 0.84
N PHE A 124 14.63 -15.10 0.02
CA PHE A 124 14.71 -14.50 -1.31
C PHE A 124 15.02 -13.01 -1.22
N ARG A 125 15.97 -12.57 -2.05
CA ARG A 125 16.31 -11.18 -2.29
C ARG A 125 16.13 -10.90 -3.80
N MET A 126 15.67 -9.70 -4.14
CA MET A 126 15.69 -9.27 -5.53
C MET A 126 17.13 -9.31 -6.09
N PRO A 127 17.33 -9.90 -7.29
CA PRO A 127 18.65 -9.93 -7.91
C PRO A 127 19.07 -8.52 -8.32
N ASP A 128 20.33 -8.17 -8.06
CA ASP A 128 20.91 -6.97 -8.63
C ASP A 128 21.16 -7.18 -10.13
N GLN A 129 21.34 -6.12 -10.91
CA GLN A 129 21.59 -6.23 -12.37
C GLN A 129 22.75 -7.18 -12.72
N LYS A 130 23.79 -7.22 -11.87
CA LYS A 130 24.95 -8.11 -12.04
C LYS A 130 24.62 -9.61 -11.85
N ASP A 131 23.55 -9.91 -11.12
CA ASP A 131 23.14 -11.27 -10.82
C ASP A 131 22.24 -11.84 -11.93
N ILE A 132 21.78 -10.99 -12.85
CA ILE A 132 20.91 -11.37 -13.97
C ILE A 132 21.76 -11.94 -15.11
N PRO A 133 21.56 -13.20 -15.50
CA PRO A 133 22.23 -13.81 -16.64
C PRO A 133 22.04 -13.00 -17.93
N SER A 134 23.13 -12.76 -18.67
CA SER A 134 23.10 -11.93 -19.89
C SER A 134 22.18 -12.45 -20.99
N ASN A 135 21.88 -13.76 -21.00
CA ASN A 135 20.92 -14.38 -21.92
C ASN A 135 19.46 -14.00 -21.62
N LEU A 136 19.12 -13.64 -20.39
CA LEU A 136 17.79 -13.12 -20.04
C LEU A 136 17.64 -11.63 -20.40
N ILE A 137 18.75 -10.91 -20.60
CA ILE A 137 18.71 -9.50 -21.03
C ILE A 137 18.21 -9.37 -22.48
N GLN A 138 18.34 -10.45 -23.28
CA GLN A 138 17.75 -10.59 -24.62
C GLN A 138 16.45 -11.40 -24.56
N ALA A 139 15.63 -11.20 -23.52
CA ALA A 139 14.37 -11.91 -23.35
C ALA A 139 13.45 -11.71 -24.57
N ASN A 140 13.19 -12.80 -25.28
CA ASN A 140 12.31 -12.82 -26.45
C ASN A 140 10.93 -13.45 -26.14
N SER A 141 10.76 -14.00 -24.93
CA SER A 141 9.52 -14.66 -24.50
C SER A 141 8.94 -14.01 -23.23
N GLN A 142 7.62 -14.10 -23.07
CA GLN A 142 6.92 -13.61 -21.88
C GLN A 142 7.37 -14.34 -20.61
N GLU A 143 7.77 -15.61 -20.72
CA GLU A 143 8.30 -16.38 -19.60
C GLU A 143 9.65 -15.86 -19.13
N ASP A 144 10.54 -15.48 -20.05
CA ASP A 144 11.82 -14.86 -19.71
C ASP A 144 11.61 -13.50 -19.02
N LEU A 145 10.67 -12.69 -19.54
CA LEU A 145 10.30 -11.40 -18.94
C LEU A 145 9.71 -11.55 -17.52
N ASN A 146 9.00 -12.65 -17.25
CA ASN A 146 8.45 -12.94 -15.93
C ASN A 146 9.53 -13.26 -14.89
N ARG A 147 10.72 -13.70 -15.34
CA ARG A 147 11.88 -14.03 -14.52
C ARG A 147 12.84 -12.86 -14.29
N LEU A 148 12.48 -11.67 -14.76
CA LEU A 148 13.25 -10.45 -14.54
C LEU A 148 12.53 -9.54 -13.53
N PRO A 149 13.27 -8.82 -12.67
CA PRO A 149 12.69 -7.75 -11.87
C PRO A 149 12.11 -6.68 -12.79
N ARG A 150 10.86 -6.32 -12.55
CA ARG A 150 10.13 -5.28 -13.28
C ARG A 150 9.86 -4.13 -12.34
N VAL A 151 10.20 -2.92 -12.76
CA VAL A 151 9.88 -1.73 -11.97
C VAL A 151 8.38 -1.44 -12.10
N PHE A 152 7.77 -1.06 -10.98
CA PHE A 152 6.37 -0.67 -10.94
C PHE A 152 6.18 0.65 -10.20
N SER A 153 5.08 1.32 -10.53
CA SER A 153 4.52 2.41 -9.76
C SER A 153 3.07 2.08 -9.44
N GLN A 154 2.68 2.28 -8.19
CA GLN A 154 1.31 2.04 -7.72
C GLN A 154 0.82 3.23 -6.89
N ASN A 155 -0.39 3.69 -7.18
CA ASN A 155 -1.02 4.79 -6.47
C ASN A 155 -2.30 4.29 -5.78
N PHE A 156 -2.43 4.59 -4.49
CA PHE A 156 -3.60 4.27 -3.69
C PHE A 156 -4.27 5.54 -3.20
N ILE A 157 -5.60 5.48 -3.09
CA ILE A 157 -6.37 6.40 -2.25
C ILE A 157 -7.02 5.58 -1.15
N LEU A 158 -6.68 5.90 0.09
CA LEU A 158 -7.22 5.29 1.29
C LEU A 158 -8.25 6.20 1.92
N ALA A 159 -9.46 5.71 2.11
CA ALA A 159 -10.49 6.41 2.87
C ALA A 159 -10.64 5.79 4.27
N PRO A 160 -11.01 6.57 5.28
CA PRO A 160 -11.34 6.04 6.59
C PRO A 160 -12.38 4.93 6.49
N SER A 161 -12.10 3.84 7.19
CA SER A 161 -13.01 2.73 7.36
C SER A 161 -14.20 3.17 8.22
N PRO A 162 -15.45 2.75 7.91
CA PRO A 162 -16.60 3.02 8.77
C PRO A 162 -16.43 2.52 10.21
N GLN A 163 -15.56 1.52 10.43
CA GLN A 163 -15.20 0.98 11.73
C GLN A 163 -14.21 1.85 12.50
N ALA A 164 -13.56 2.84 11.85
CA ALA A 164 -12.66 3.79 12.47
C ALA A 164 -13.47 4.92 13.14
N THR A 165 -14.17 4.57 14.21
CA THR A 165 -15.00 5.51 14.99
C THR A 165 -14.20 6.33 15.99
N GLU A 166 -12.98 5.90 16.30
CA GLU A 166 -12.15 6.57 17.28
C GLU A 166 -11.56 7.88 16.72
N PRO A 167 -11.49 8.93 17.53
CA PRO A 167 -11.00 10.24 17.10
C PRO A 167 -9.51 10.23 16.71
N ASN A 168 -8.71 9.39 17.37
CA ASN A 168 -7.27 9.23 17.14
C ASN A 168 -6.86 7.77 17.35
N PRO A 169 -7.27 6.86 16.44
CA PRO A 169 -6.96 5.45 16.61
C PRO A 169 -5.45 5.24 16.51
N SER A 170 -4.96 4.22 17.21
CA SER A 170 -3.63 3.69 16.95
C SER A 170 -3.52 3.28 15.47
N PRO A 171 -2.32 3.37 14.86
CA PRO A 171 -2.11 2.87 13.51
C PRO A 171 -2.59 1.42 13.38
N SER A 172 -3.52 1.20 12.45
CA SER A 172 -4.09 -0.10 12.16
C SER A 172 -4.55 -0.09 10.70
N ILE A 173 -4.30 -1.20 10.01
CA ILE A 173 -4.75 -1.39 8.63
C ILE A 173 -6.28 -1.33 8.54
N SER A 174 -7.00 -1.75 9.59
CA SER A 174 -8.47 -1.74 9.66
C SER A 174 -9.07 -0.35 9.69
N ASN A 175 -8.25 0.68 9.95
CA ASN A 175 -8.71 2.06 9.99
C ASN A 175 -8.99 2.63 8.60
N TYR A 176 -8.52 1.97 7.54
CA TYR A 176 -8.63 2.44 6.18
C TYR A 176 -9.13 1.35 5.24
N LEU A 177 -9.80 1.79 4.17
CA LEU A 177 -10.15 0.96 3.02
C LEU A 177 -9.60 1.61 1.75
N ILE A 178 -9.11 0.80 0.83
CA ILE A 178 -8.68 1.24 -0.49
C ILE A 178 -9.93 1.59 -1.30
N ILE A 179 -10.04 2.84 -1.73
CA ILE A 179 -11.13 3.31 -2.61
C ILE A 179 -10.68 3.48 -4.06
N ALA A 180 -9.39 3.67 -4.28
CA ALA A 180 -8.78 3.64 -5.60
C ALA A 180 -7.39 3.01 -5.54
N ASP A 181 -7.07 2.23 -6.57
CA ASP A 181 -5.77 1.61 -6.79
C ASP A 181 -5.42 1.71 -8.28
N CYS A 182 -4.24 2.22 -8.60
CA CYS A 182 -3.72 2.26 -9.96
C CYS A 182 -2.29 1.72 -9.98
N PHE A 183 -2.14 0.50 -10.47
CA PHE A 183 -0.85 -0.17 -10.66
C PHE A 183 -0.41 -0.10 -12.11
N ARG A 184 0.88 0.14 -12.32
CA ARG A 184 1.51 0.07 -13.64
C ARG A 184 2.97 -0.38 -13.56
N PHE A 185 3.36 -1.30 -14.45
CA PHE A 185 4.77 -1.51 -14.77
C PHE A 185 5.32 -0.30 -15.54
N VAL A 186 6.49 0.17 -15.13
CA VAL A 186 7.18 1.33 -15.72
C VAL A 186 8.60 0.92 -16.11
N GLY A 187 9.07 1.38 -17.27
CA GLY A 187 10.34 0.93 -17.87
C GLY A 187 10.10 0.07 -19.09
#